data_AF-A0A350UTW5-F1
#
_entry.id   AF-A0A350UTW5-F1
#
_cell.length_a   1.000
_cell.length_b   1.000
_cell.length_c   1.000
_cell.angle_alpha   90.00
_cell.angle_beta   90.00
_cell.angle_gamma   90.00
#
_symmetry.space_group_name_H-M   'P 1'
#
loop_
_entity.id
_entity.type
_entity.pdbx_description
1 polymer ?
#
loop_
_entity_poly.entity_id
_entity_poly.type
_entity_poly.pdbx_seq_one_letter_code
_entity_poly.pdbx_strand_id
1 'polypeptide(L)'
;MIAKVLSAHKSTISRELKRNHGLRGYRPKQAHEKAMQRRHEKSKTRIPLTTWVLVNALIKQDWSPEQISIRLLMEQDISISHESIYLHIYQDKYQGGNLHKHLRCQKKRRKRYGKQDRRGRILQYCLI
;
A
#
# COMPACT_ATOMS: atom_id res chain seq x y z
N MET A 1 -31.78 -10.05 -21.24
CA MET A 1 -31.26 -10.70 -20.02
C MET A 1 -30.34 -9.74 -19.28
N ILE A 2 -30.58 -9.51 -17.99
CA ILE A 2 -29.85 -8.57 -17.10
C ILE A 2 -28.32 -8.75 -17.18
N ALA A 3 -27.83 -9.97 -17.39
CA ALA A 3 -26.41 -10.29 -17.57
C ALA A 3 -25.72 -9.57 -18.74
N LYS A 4 -26.39 -9.44 -19.88
CA LYS A 4 -25.84 -8.78 -21.06
C LYS A 4 -25.77 -7.25 -20.88
N VAL A 5 -26.71 -6.69 -20.13
CA VAL A 5 -26.77 -5.24 -19.83
C VAL A 5 -25.65 -4.83 -18.87
N LEU A 6 -25.33 -5.70 -17.90
CA LEU A 6 -24.31 -5.45 -16.88
C LEU A 6 -22.90 -5.93 -17.29
N SER A 7 -22.73 -6.40 -18.54
CA SER A 7 -21.47 -7.00 -19.03
C SER A 7 -20.88 -8.03 -18.06
N ALA A 8 -21.74 -8.84 -17.43
CA ALA A 8 -21.35 -9.80 -16.40
C ALA A 8 -21.88 -11.20 -16.75
N HIS A 9 -21.11 -12.24 -16.41
CA HIS A 9 -21.54 -13.61 -16.68
C HIS A 9 -22.77 -14.00 -15.84
N LYS A 10 -23.69 -14.79 -16.40
CA LYS A 10 -24.93 -15.24 -15.72
C LYS A 10 -24.66 -15.90 -14.37
N SER A 11 -23.56 -16.65 -14.26
CA SER A 11 -23.18 -17.30 -13.01
C SER A 11 -22.73 -16.30 -11.94
N THR A 12 -22.17 -15.15 -12.33
CA THR A 12 -21.75 -14.10 -11.40
C THR A 12 -22.97 -13.48 -10.75
N ILE A 13 -23.99 -13.13 -11.54
CA ILE A 13 -25.26 -12.58 -11.02
C ILE A 13 -25.99 -13.61 -10.15
N SER A 14 -26.09 -14.87 -10.58
CA SER A 14 -26.72 -15.93 -9.78
C SER A 14 -26.03 -16.13 -8.43
N ARG A 15 -24.68 -16.18 -8.42
CA ARG A 15 -23.89 -16.29 -7.19
C ARG A 15 -24.02 -15.06 -6.28
N GLU A 16 -24.10 -13.87 -6.86
CA GLU A 16 -24.31 -12.62 -6.12
C GLU A 16 -25.67 -12.62 -5.42
N LEU A 17 -26.75 -12.89 -6.17
CA LEU A 17 -28.10 -13.00 -5.62
C LEU A 17 -28.18 -14.07 -4.53
N LYS A 18 -27.60 -15.26 -4.76
CA LYS A 18 -27.59 -16.34 -3.77
C LYS A 18 -26.88 -15.96 -2.48
N ARG A 19 -25.77 -15.21 -2.55
CA ARG A 19 -24.98 -14.84 -1.37
C ARG A 19 -25.50 -13.61 -0.64
N ASN A 20 -26.16 -12.71 -1.35
CA ASN A 20 -26.48 -11.36 -0.86
C ASN A 20 -27.99 -11.05 -0.81
N HIS A 21 -28.87 -12.02 -1.03
CA HIS A 21 -30.31 -11.86 -0.77
C HIS A 21 -30.60 -11.72 0.74
N GLY A 22 -31.64 -10.95 1.07
CA GLY A 22 -32.24 -10.91 2.41
C GLY A 22 -33.57 -11.67 2.45
N LEU A 23 -34.21 -11.72 3.62
CA LEU A 23 -35.51 -12.38 3.83
C LEU A 23 -36.63 -11.77 2.97
N ARG A 24 -36.49 -10.50 2.56
CA ARG A 24 -37.44 -9.75 1.73
C ARG A 24 -36.93 -9.53 0.30
N GLY A 25 -36.00 -10.36 -0.18
CA GLY A 25 -35.44 -10.28 -1.53
C GLY A 25 -34.12 -9.51 -1.64
N TYR A 26 -33.78 -9.06 -2.85
CA TYR A 26 -32.51 -8.40 -3.14
C TYR A 26 -32.56 -6.90 -2.84
N ARG A 27 -31.62 -6.41 -2.03
CA ARG A 27 -31.44 -4.98 -1.71
C ARG A 27 -29.98 -4.59 -1.95
N PRO A 28 -29.67 -3.70 -2.91
CA PRO A 28 -28.29 -3.39 -3.27
C PRO A 28 -27.42 -2.91 -2.10
N LYS A 29 -27.95 -2.05 -1.23
CA LYS A 29 -27.23 -1.54 -0.04
C LYS A 29 -26.85 -2.67 0.93
N GLN A 30 -27.81 -3.52 1.26
CA GLN A 30 -27.59 -4.69 2.11
C GLN A 30 -26.61 -5.69 1.48
N ALA A 31 -26.73 -5.92 0.17
CA ALA A 31 -25.83 -6.80 -0.57
C ALA A 31 -24.38 -6.31 -0.49
N HIS A 32 -24.19 -5.00 -0.65
CA HIS A 32 -22.88 -4.35 -0.54
C HIS A 32 -22.32 -4.49 0.89
N GLU A 33 -23.11 -4.19 1.92
CA GLU A 33 -22.71 -4.34 3.32
C GLU A 33 -22.29 -5.78 3.64
N LYS A 34 -23.07 -6.78 3.23
CA LYS A 34 -22.73 -8.21 3.38
C LYS A 34 -21.44 -8.59 2.64
N ALA A 35 -21.21 -8.04 1.45
CA ALA A 35 -19.99 -8.29 0.69
C ALA A 35 -18.76 -7.67 1.38
N MET A 36 -18.90 -6.45 1.89
CA MET A 36 -17.84 -5.75 2.64
C MET A 36 -17.53 -6.44 3.96
N GLN A 37 -18.55 -6.90 4.69
CA GLN A 37 -18.38 -7.66 5.91
C GLN A 37 -17.61 -8.97 5.65
N ARG A 38 -18.03 -9.76 4.66
CA ARG A 38 -17.29 -10.99 4.27
C ARG A 38 -15.85 -10.71 3.86
N ARG A 39 -15.60 -9.58 3.19
CA ARG A 39 -14.24 -9.15 2.82
C ARG A 39 -13.41 -8.83 4.06
N HIS A 40 -13.99 -8.13 5.03
CA HIS A 40 -13.35 -7.80 6.29
C HIS A 40 -13.04 -9.06 7.11
N GLU A 41 -14.01 -9.97 7.26
CA GLU A 41 -13.85 -11.24 7.96
C GLU A 41 -12.79 -12.15 7.32
N LYS A 42 -12.67 -12.12 5.98
CA LYS A 42 -11.64 -12.88 5.27
C LYS A 42 -10.24 -12.30 5.45
N SER A 43 -10.10 -11.04 5.84
CA SER A 43 -8.82 -10.41 6.09
C SER A 43 -8.20 -10.96 7.38
N LYS A 44 -7.68 -12.19 7.31
CA LYS A 44 -6.84 -12.74 8.37
C LYS A 44 -5.61 -11.85 8.51
N THR A 45 -5.38 -11.32 9.70
CA THR A 45 -4.14 -10.64 10.07
C THR A 45 -3.02 -11.68 9.97
N ARG A 46 -2.37 -11.75 8.80
CA ARG A 46 -1.29 -12.71 8.53
C ARG A 46 -0.06 -12.45 9.39
N ILE A 47 0.03 -11.24 9.95
CA ILE A 47 1.17 -10.75 10.73
C ILE A 47 0.75 -10.68 12.20
N PRO A 48 1.46 -11.35 13.12
CA PRO A 48 1.14 -11.30 14.53
C PRO A 48 1.43 -9.92 15.12
N LEU A 49 0.70 -9.56 16.18
CA LEU A 49 0.83 -8.25 16.84
C LEU A 49 2.25 -8.02 17.38
N THR A 50 2.93 -9.08 17.81
CA THR A 50 4.32 -9.06 18.28
C THR A 50 5.28 -8.50 17.23
N THR A 51 5.07 -8.82 15.95
CA THR A 51 5.93 -8.28 14.89
C THR A 51 5.76 -6.77 14.74
N TRP A 52 4.54 -6.25 14.90
CA TRP A 52 4.30 -4.80 14.83
C TRP A 52 4.96 -4.05 15.98
N VAL A 53 5.04 -4.64 17.17
CA VAL A 53 5.79 -4.07 18.30
C VAL A 53 7.27 -3.90 17.93
N LEU A 54 7.86 -4.93 17.33
CA LEU A 54 9.26 -4.91 16.91
C LEU A 54 9.51 -3.93 15.76
N VAL A 55 8.63 -3.92 14.74
CA VAL A 55 8.67 -2.94 13.65
C VAL A 55 8.62 -1.51 14.18
N ASN A 56 7.72 -1.22 15.13
CA ASN A 56 7.62 0.10 15.74
C ASN A 56 8.89 0.48 16.52
N ALA A 57 9.52 -0.46 17.22
CA ALA A 57 10.78 -0.22 17.92
C ALA A 57 11.92 0.10 16.94
N LEU A 58 12.03 -0.64 15.84
CA LEU A 58 13.04 -0.40 14.80
C LEU A 58 12.81 0.92 14.06
N ILE A 59 11.57 1.28 13.75
CA ILE A 59 11.25 2.58 13.14
C ILE A 59 11.70 3.72 14.07
N LYS A 60 11.47 3.62 15.37
CA LYS A 60 11.91 4.64 16.35
C LYS A 60 13.43 4.77 16.48
N GLN A 61 14.17 3.76 16.04
CA GLN A 61 15.64 3.77 15.91
C GLN A 61 16.10 4.28 14.53
N ASP A 62 15.20 4.91 13.76
CA ASP A 62 15.44 5.51 12.44
C ASP A 62 15.88 4.50 11.35
N TRP A 63 15.47 3.23 11.48
CA TRP A 63 15.68 2.23 10.42
C TRP A 63 14.72 2.43 9.24
N SER A 64 15.21 2.20 8.02
CA SER A 64 14.39 2.24 6.81
C SER A 64 13.44 1.04 6.74
N PRO A 65 12.20 1.19 6.23
CA PRO A 65 11.26 0.07 6.05
C PRO A 65 11.84 -1.11 5.25
N GLU A 66 12.69 -0.87 4.25
CA GLU A 66 13.37 -1.94 3.51
C GLU A 66 14.35 -2.70 4.41
N GLN A 67 15.11 -2.00 5.24
CA GLN A 67 16.06 -2.62 6.17
C GLN A 67 15.34 -3.46 7.23
N ILE A 68 14.22 -2.96 7.75
CA ILE A 68 13.38 -3.69 8.72
C ILE A 68 12.87 -4.98 8.09
N SER A 69 12.39 -4.94 6.84
CA SER A 69 11.89 -6.14 6.15
C SER A 69 12.96 -7.22 5.99
N ILE A 70 14.18 -6.83 5.61
CA ILE A 70 15.32 -7.75 5.45
C ILE A 70 15.72 -8.31 6.82
N ARG A 71 15.80 -7.47 7.83
CA ARG A 71 16.24 -7.87 9.18
C ARG A 71 15.28 -8.87 9.82
N LEU A 72 13.97 -8.62 9.69
CA LEU A 72 12.93 -9.53 10.17
C LEU A 72 12.99 -10.91 9.51
N LEU A 73 13.30 -10.94 8.22
CA LEU A 73 13.49 -12.19 7.50
C LEU A 73 14.73 -12.95 8.02
N MET A 74 15.84 -12.24 8.26
CA MET A 74 17.10 -12.87 8.69
C MET A 74 17.11 -13.33 10.15
N GLU A 75 16.52 -12.55 11.06
CA GLU A 75 16.61 -12.81 12.51
C GLU A 75 15.43 -13.61 13.06
N GLN A 76 14.25 -13.49 12.44
CA GLN A 76 13.01 -14.08 12.98
C GLN A 76 12.27 -15.00 11.99
N ASP A 77 12.80 -15.17 10.77
CA ASP A 77 12.13 -15.88 9.67
C ASP A 77 10.72 -15.33 9.35
N ILE A 78 10.52 -14.03 9.61
CA ILE A 78 9.24 -13.36 9.38
C ILE A 78 9.30 -12.59 8.07
N SER A 79 8.60 -13.09 7.05
CA SER A 79 8.47 -12.42 5.76
C SER A 79 7.39 -11.33 5.79
N ILE A 80 7.80 -10.07 5.92
CA ILE A 80 6.95 -8.88 5.77
C ILE A 80 7.45 -8.02 4.61
N SER A 81 6.53 -7.58 3.76
CA SER A 81 6.86 -6.61 2.71
C SER A 81 7.04 -5.21 3.29
N HIS A 82 8.05 -4.47 2.82
CA HIS A 82 8.25 -3.06 3.16
C HIS A 82 7.01 -2.22 2.84
N GLU A 83 6.23 -2.56 1.81
CA GLU A 83 4.94 -1.92 1.51
C GLU A 83 3.93 -2.03 2.66
N SER A 84 3.91 -3.18 3.35
CA SER A 84 3.04 -3.35 4.53
C SER A 84 3.48 -2.45 5.69
N ILE A 85 4.80 -2.28 5.86
CA ILE A 85 5.37 -1.36 6.85
C ILE A 85 5.01 0.09 6.51
N TYR A 86 5.11 0.48 5.23
CA TYR A 86 4.68 1.80 4.77
C TYR A 86 3.19 2.03 5.02
N LEU A 87 2.32 1.06 4.71
CA LEU A 87 0.89 1.16 4.97
C LEU A 87 0.60 1.37 6.46
N HIS A 88 1.29 0.63 7.34
CA HIS A 88 1.18 0.78 8.78
C HIS A 88 1.62 2.17 9.26
N ILE A 89 2.74 2.70 8.75
CA ILE A 89 3.20 4.06 9.05
C ILE A 89 2.16 5.11 8.59
N TYR A 90 1.55 4.92 7.43
CA TYR A 90 0.50 5.80 6.95
C TYR A 90 -0.76 5.73 7.82
N GLN A 91 -1.18 4.53 8.23
CA GLN A 91 -2.29 4.34 9.16
C GLN A 91 -2.03 5.05 10.50
N ASP A 92 -0.84 4.89 11.08
CA ASP A 92 -0.41 5.61 12.30
C ASP A 92 -0.49 7.12 12.09
N LYS A 93 0.03 7.62 10.96
CA LYS A 93 -0.06 9.04 10.61
C LYS A 93 -1.51 9.54 10.51
N TYR A 94 -2.41 8.78 9.89
CA TYR A 94 -3.84 9.13 9.82
C TYR A 94 -4.51 9.17 11.21
N GLN A 95 -4.01 8.38 12.15
CA GLN A 95 -4.46 8.36 13.55
C GLN A 95 -3.77 9.43 14.43
N GLY A 96 -2.88 10.25 13.86
CA GLY A 96 -2.16 11.30 14.59
C GLY A 96 -0.84 10.84 15.23
N GLY A 97 -0.37 9.64 14.88
CA GLY A 97 0.89 9.11 15.36
C GLY A 97 2.13 9.74 14.73
N ASN A 98 3.29 9.41 15.30
CA ASN A 98 4.57 10.05 15.01
C ASN A 98 5.57 9.15 14.25
N LEU A 99 5.20 7.93 13.87
CA LEU A 99 6.14 6.99 13.22
C LEU A 99 6.70 7.55 11.91
N HIS A 100 5.90 8.29 11.15
CA HIS A 100 6.32 8.90 9.89
C HIS A 100 7.46 9.92 10.03
N LYS A 101 7.71 10.46 11.24
CA LYS A 101 8.79 11.42 11.50
C LYS A 101 10.17 10.76 11.55
N HIS A 102 10.24 9.44 11.68
CA HIS A 102 11.49 8.69 11.67
C HIS A 102 11.93 8.29 10.26
N LEU A 103 11.10 8.55 9.24
CA LEU A 103 11.48 8.30 7.85
C LEU A 103 12.49 9.35 7.38
N ARG A 104 13.60 8.88 6.81
CA ARG A 104 14.73 9.71 6.33
C ARG A 104 14.35 10.71 5.23
N CYS A 105 13.31 10.42 4.44
CA CYS A 105 12.90 11.22 3.29
C CYS A 105 11.55 11.90 3.49
N GLN A 106 11.51 12.97 4.30
CA GLN A 106 10.29 13.77 4.49
C GLN A 106 10.12 14.89 3.46
N LYS A 107 11.19 15.24 2.73
CA LYS A 107 11.19 16.38 1.83
C LYS A 107 10.69 15.97 0.46
N LYS A 108 9.74 16.74 -0.08
CA LYS A 108 9.29 16.63 -1.47
C LYS A 108 10.52 16.73 -2.38
N ARG A 109 10.78 15.68 -3.17
CA ARG A 109 11.89 15.66 -4.14
C ARG A 109 11.74 16.85 -5.07
N ARG A 110 12.64 17.83 -4.95
CA ARG A 110 12.66 19.00 -5.84
C ARG A 110 13.27 18.58 -7.18
N LYS A 111 12.57 18.86 -8.27
CA LYS A 111 13.11 18.67 -9.62
C LYS A 111 14.31 19.59 -9.77
N ARG A 112 15.50 19.03 -10.04
CA ARG A 112 16.67 19.84 -10.44
C ARG A 112 16.43 20.25 -11.88
N TYR A 113 16.02 21.48 -12.11
CA TYR A 113 16.11 22.06 -13.45
C TYR A 113 17.60 22.14 -13.80
N GLY A 114 17.99 21.58 -14.94
CA GLY A 114 19.37 21.68 -15.42
C GLY A 114 19.71 23.16 -15.52
N LYS A 115 20.72 23.62 -14.77
CA LYS A 115 21.29 24.95 -15.02
C LYS A 115 22.08 24.86 -16.32
N GLN A 116 21.97 25.88 -17.16
CA GLN A 116 22.78 26.01 -18.37
C GLN A 116 24.26 25.95 -17.96
N ASP A 117 25.00 24.97 -18.49
CA ASP A 117 26.42 24.82 -18.20
C ASP A 117 27.16 26.07 -18.71
N ARG A 118 27.84 26.78 -17.81
CA ARG A 118 28.62 27.98 -18.12
C ARG A 118 30.08 27.65 -18.44
N ARG A 119 30.46 26.36 -18.47
CA ARG A 119 31.80 25.97 -18.90
C ARG A 119 31.97 26.34 -20.37
N GLY A 120 33.00 27.14 -20.63
CA GLY A 120 33.31 27.68 -21.95
C GLY A 120 33.39 26.57 -22.99
N ARG A 121 32.72 26.77 -24.13
CA ARG A 121 32.89 25.92 -25.31
C ARG A 121 34.30 26.18 -25.82
N ILE A 122 35.17 25.17 -25.75
CA ILE A 122 36.45 25.21 -26.45
C ILE A 122 36.12 25.27 -27.94
N LEU A 123 36.38 26.42 -28.56
CA LEU A 123 36.36 26.55 -30.01
C LEU A 123 37.54 25.72 -30.54
N GLN A 124 37.22 24.57 -31.15
CA GLN A 124 38.17 23.80 -31.95
C GLN A 124 38.44 24.61 -33.22
N TYR A 125 39.41 25.52 -33.16
CA TYR A 125 40.03 26.05 -34.37
C TYR A 125 41.23 25.19 -34.74
N CYS A 126 41.32 24.93 -36.04
CA CYS A 126 42.49 24.50 -36.81
C CYS A 126 42.69 22.99 -36.99
N LEU A 127 42.28 22.49 -38.16
CA LEU A 127 43.14 21.74 -39.07
C LEU A 127 42.71 22.04 -40.51
N ILE A 128 43.68 22.58 -41.26
CA ILE A 128 43.87 22.73 -42.73
C ILE A 128 42.72 22.27 -43.62
#